data_AF-A0AB35UFE3-F1
#
_entry.id   AF-A0AB35UFE3-F1
#
_cell.length_a   1.000
_cell.length_b   1.000
_cell.length_c   1.000
_cell.angle_alpha   90.00
_cell.angle_beta   90.00
_cell.angle_gamma   90.00
#
_symmetry.space_group_name_H-M   'P 1'
#
loop_
_entity.id
_entity.type
_entity.pdbx_description
1 polymer ?
#
loop_
_entity_poly.entity_id
_entity_poly.type
_entity_poly.pdbx_seq_one_letter_code
_entity_poly.pdbx_strand_id
1 'polypeptide(L)'
;MSKDGRRGTPPIGGDARPQRDESPHPVIVDRYRHIVFPNRLREMRVRHSALALLPFAATIPEISYIRLSKIERGEVWPRADELVRIAAALDVEAGSLLIDVDAPGFDMAQWFAPFAEGAALDDADEARGALLLAAAVRARRAADPALTAGLIDTRHGIPPVILSRLENAQKGLARWNAPTVAALCRLFGVADEAALRAYLVAEHASGRLDQFLAAIPGEAQRIARTRQRIAALDRDLRDATATAPPQVPPPVLAVYGTPIGGGRIARTPTGTTIPAPVTVGPRAFALRTGAATLGGGLPGQSIVIADPDRPALAGGLALVRDGTGDVPEGVEAYRVLSVAVDRAGALQGYSLNPAYDVALDSLPAADVCAIVAACFP
;
A
#
# COMPACT_ATOMS: atom_id res chain seq x y z
N MET A 1 -13.91 -54.56 63.34
CA MET A 1 -15.30 -54.22 62.96
C MET A 1 -15.34 -52.75 62.55
N SER A 2 -15.74 -52.50 61.29
CA SER A 2 -16.39 -51.30 60.74
C SER A 2 -15.83 -49.88 60.88
N LYS A 3 -15.74 -49.29 59.68
CA LYS A 3 -16.04 -47.91 59.21
C LYS A 3 -14.91 -46.87 59.28
N ASP A 4 -14.37 -46.29 58.20
CA ASP A 4 -14.84 -45.80 56.88
C ASP A 4 -14.68 -44.26 56.81
N GLY A 5 -14.06 -43.78 55.73
CA GLY A 5 -14.28 -42.44 55.16
C GLY A 5 -13.35 -41.28 55.55
N ARG A 6 -12.22 -41.11 54.84
CA ARG A 6 -11.79 -39.77 54.34
C ARG A 6 -11.14 -39.87 52.97
N ARG A 7 -11.66 -39.01 52.08
CA ARG A 7 -11.40 -38.90 50.64
C ARG A 7 -9.99 -38.37 50.38
N GLY A 8 -9.21 -39.10 49.58
CA GLY A 8 -7.99 -38.60 48.96
C GLY A 8 -8.31 -38.08 47.56
N THR A 9 -8.23 -36.77 47.38
CA THR A 9 -8.21 -36.11 46.06
C THR A 9 -6.81 -36.33 45.45
N PRO A 10 -6.66 -36.87 44.23
CA PRO A 10 -5.36 -36.89 43.58
C PRO A 10 -5.01 -35.50 43.04
N PRO A 11 -3.73 -35.10 43.00
CA PRO A 11 -3.34 -33.81 42.44
C PRO A 11 -3.55 -33.81 40.92
N ILE A 12 -4.27 -32.80 40.46
CA ILE A 12 -4.34 -32.37 39.06
C ILE A 12 -2.97 -31.77 38.74
N GLY A 13 -2.19 -32.47 37.94
CA GLY A 13 -0.87 -32.06 37.50
C GLY A 13 -0.50 -32.80 36.23
N GLY A 14 -1.36 -32.69 35.21
CA GLY A 14 -1.04 -33.13 33.86
C GLY A 14 0.03 -32.19 33.30
N ASP A 15 1.28 -32.61 33.46
CA ASP A 15 2.47 -32.04 32.85
C ASP A 15 2.34 -32.20 31.32
N ALA A 16 1.67 -31.24 30.69
CA ALA A 16 1.51 -31.15 29.25
C ALA A 16 2.87 -30.80 28.64
N ARG A 17 3.72 -31.83 28.51
CA ARG A 17 4.89 -31.75 27.64
C ARG A 17 4.38 -31.39 26.24
N PRO A 18 4.97 -30.39 25.56
CA PRO A 18 4.58 -30.07 24.20
C PRO A 18 4.79 -31.33 23.35
N GLN A 19 3.69 -31.85 22.78
CA GLN A 19 3.75 -32.92 21.79
C GLN A 19 4.70 -32.44 20.68
N ARG A 20 5.81 -33.17 20.51
CA ARG A 20 6.67 -32.97 19.34
C ARG A 20 5.84 -33.37 18.13
N ASP A 21 5.67 -32.41 17.25
CA ASP A 21 5.06 -32.57 15.95
C ASP A 21 5.85 -33.61 15.13
N GLU A 22 5.29 -34.82 15.00
CA GLU A 22 5.86 -35.96 14.25
C GLU A 22 5.58 -35.86 12.74
N SER A 23 5.31 -34.65 12.23
CA SER A 23 5.15 -34.43 10.80
C SER A 23 6.51 -34.63 10.09
N PRO A 24 6.59 -35.40 8.99
CA PRO A 24 7.86 -35.76 8.33
C PRO A 24 8.61 -34.56 7.74
N HIS A 25 7.93 -33.40 7.58
CA HIS A 25 8.52 -32.16 7.09
C HIS A 25 8.21 -30.98 8.05
N PRO A 26 9.21 -30.43 8.76
CA PRO A 26 9.00 -29.34 9.70
C PRO A 26 8.59 -28.05 8.97
N VAL A 27 7.61 -27.33 9.53
CA VAL A 27 7.23 -25.99 9.04
C VAL A 27 8.30 -24.99 9.45
N ILE A 28 9.08 -24.51 8.48
CA ILE A 28 10.12 -23.50 8.71
C ILE A 28 9.46 -22.12 8.82
N VAL A 29 9.44 -21.56 10.02
CA VAL A 29 8.84 -20.24 10.29
C VAL A 29 9.90 -19.15 10.15
N ASP A 30 9.80 -18.34 9.10
CA ASP A 30 10.48 -17.04 9.04
C ASP A 30 9.56 -15.94 9.61
N ARG A 31 9.95 -15.41 10.77
CA ARG A 31 9.21 -14.33 11.47
C ARG A 31 9.18 -13.03 10.66
N TYR A 32 10.19 -12.79 9.83
CA TYR A 32 10.39 -11.57 9.05
C TYR A 32 10.07 -11.77 7.57
N ARG A 33 9.32 -12.82 7.20
CA ARG A 33 8.93 -13.15 5.82
C ARG A 33 8.25 -12.02 5.04
N HIS A 34 7.61 -11.07 5.74
CA HIS A 34 6.96 -9.90 5.15
C HIS A 34 7.92 -8.71 4.91
N ILE A 35 9.13 -8.79 5.46
CA ILE A 35 10.19 -7.80 5.25
C ILE A 35 10.99 -8.22 4.04
N VAL A 36 10.77 -7.50 2.94
CA VAL A 36 11.46 -7.74 1.68
C VAL A 36 12.67 -6.80 1.51
N PHE A 37 12.61 -5.59 2.07
CA PHE A 37 13.62 -4.54 1.89
C PHE A 37 14.03 -3.88 3.22
N PRO A 38 14.91 -4.51 4.01
CA PRO A 38 15.61 -3.82 5.09
C PRO A 38 16.35 -2.60 4.52
N ASN A 39 16.32 -1.48 5.24
CA ASN A 39 16.85 -0.19 4.75
C ASN A 39 17.21 0.77 5.88
N ARG A 40 17.85 1.89 5.54
CA ARG A 40 18.25 2.95 6.49
C ARG A 40 17.33 4.17 6.49
N LEU A 41 16.17 4.11 5.83
CA LEU A 41 15.31 5.29 5.62
C LEU A 41 14.87 5.93 6.94
N ARG A 42 14.37 5.12 7.89
CA ARG A 42 13.96 5.64 9.21
C ARG A 42 15.13 6.29 9.95
N GLU A 43 16.28 5.63 9.97
CA GLU A 43 17.50 6.13 10.61
C GLU A 43 17.92 7.48 10.00
N MET A 44 18.01 7.54 8.67
CA MET A 44 18.39 8.75 7.95
C MET A 44 17.36 9.86 8.12
N ARG A 45 16.06 9.55 8.11
CA ARG A 45 15.00 10.52 8.37
C ARG A 45 15.10 11.12 9.77
N VAL A 46 15.23 10.27 10.79
CA VAL A 46 15.37 10.73 12.18
C VAL A 46 16.62 11.58 12.36
N ARG A 47 17.73 11.22 11.70
CA ARG A 47 19.00 11.95 11.79
C ARG A 47 19.02 13.26 11.00
N HIS A 48 18.48 13.30 9.79
CA HIS A 48 18.65 14.41 8.85
C HIS A 48 17.48 15.39 8.80
N SER A 49 16.24 14.91 8.90
CA SER A 49 15.06 15.80 8.86
C SER A 49 14.45 16.05 10.22
N ALA A 50 14.65 15.13 11.19
CA ALA A 50 13.95 15.11 12.48
C ALA A 50 12.40 15.10 12.36
N LEU A 51 11.86 14.98 11.15
CA LEU A 51 10.44 14.96 10.88
C LEU A 51 9.86 13.58 11.15
N ALA A 52 8.66 13.54 11.72
CA ALA A 52 7.82 12.36 11.67
C ALA A 52 7.50 11.98 10.21
N LEU A 53 7.16 10.72 9.96
CA LEU A 53 6.99 10.19 8.61
C LEU A 53 5.92 10.93 7.79
N LEU A 54 4.80 11.30 8.40
CA LEU A 54 3.70 12.00 7.70
C LEU A 54 4.13 13.41 7.24
N PRO A 55 4.69 14.29 8.08
CA PRO A 55 5.30 15.54 7.64
C PRO A 55 6.39 15.36 6.59
N PHE A 56 7.25 14.33 6.73
CA PHE A 56 8.29 14.06 5.74
C PHE A 56 7.71 13.67 4.38
N ALA A 57 6.66 12.84 4.34
CA ALA A 57 5.99 12.47 3.09
C ALA A 57 5.44 13.68 2.33
N ALA A 58 4.99 14.72 3.03
CA ALA A 58 4.51 15.96 2.41
C ALA A 58 5.60 16.72 1.64
N THR A 59 6.89 16.47 1.93
CA THR A 59 8.03 17.06 1.20
C THR A 59 8.36 16.33 -0.11
N ILE A 60 7.76 15.16 -0.35
CA ILE A 60 7.97 14.32 -1.54
C ILE A 60 6.62 13.96 -2.16
N PRO A 61 5.93 14.92 -2.81
CA PRO A 61 4.55 14.73 -3.28
C PRO A 61 4.41 13.60 -4.32
N GLU A 62 5.49 13.20 -4.99
CA GLU A 62 5.52 12.10 -5.94
C GLU A 62 5.40 10.71 -5.29
N ILE A 63 5.63 10.61 -3.96
CA ILE A 63 5.53 9.36 -3.22
C ILE A 63 4.46 9.51 -2.14
N SER A 64 3.35 8.80 -2.32
CA SER A 64 2.26 8.83 -1.32
C SER A 64 2.75 8.38 0.06
N TYR A 65 2.15 8.95 1.12
CA TYR A 65 2.45 8.57 2.51
C TYR A 65 2.38 7.05 2.73
N ILE A 66 1.36 6.37 2.17
CA ILE A 66 1.19 4.92 2.31
C ILE A 66 2.35 4.17 1.63
N ARG A 67 2.77 4.61 0.43
CA ARG A 67 3.91 4.02 -0.29
C ARG A 67 5.19 4.22 0.50
N LEU A 68 5.47 5.43 0.96
CA LEU A 68 6.66 5.77 1.74
C LEU A 68 6.71 5.00 3.07
N SER A 69 5.58 4.87 3.76
CA SER A 69 5.46 4.05 4.99
C SER A 69 5.77 2.58 4.76
N LYS A 70 5.35 2.00 3.63
CA LYS A 70 5.69 0.63 3.28
C LYS A 70 7.17 0.46 2.92
N ILE A 71 7.75 1.44 2.24
CA ILE A 71 9.20 1.45 1.93
C ILE A 71 9.99 1.52 3.23
N GLU A 72 9.69 2.46 4.13
CA GLU A 72 10.38 2.61 5.42
C GLU A 72 10.33 1.31 6.23
N ARG A 73 9.15 0.67 6.31
CA ARG A 73 8.94 -0.61 7.04
C ARG A 73 9.49 -1.83 6.29
N GLY A 74 10.08 -1.65 5.10
CA GLY A 74 10.67 -2.72 4.30
C GLY A 74 9.68 -3.73 3.74
N GLU A 75 8.38 -3.39 3.66
CA GLU A 75 7.33 -4.28 3.16
C GLU A 75 7.27 -4.33 1.63
N VAL A 76 7.96 -3.39 0.96
CA VAL A 76 7.95 -3.25 -0.50
C VAL A 76 9.32 -2.81 -0.99
N TRP A 77 9.67 -3.24 -2.20
CA TRP A 77 10.83 -2.71 -2.91
C TRP A 77 10.54 -1.32 -3.47
N PRO A 78 11.37 -0.31 -3.22
CA PRO A 78 11.31 0.96 -3.91
C PRO A 78 11.89 0.83 -5.32
N ARG A 79 11.51 1.75 -6.20
CA ARG A 79 12.21 1.99 -7.47
C ARG A 79 13.43 2.88 -7.22
N ALA A 80 14.42 2.83 -8.12
CA ALA A 80 15.60 3.69 -8.03
C ALA A 80 15.22 5.19 -7.99
N ASP A 81 14.25 5.62 -8.80
CA ASP A 81 13.76 7.01 -8.81
C ASP A 81 13.04 7.41 -7.51
N GLU A 82 12.41 6.47 -6.82
CA GLU A 82 11.81 6.71 -5.49
C GLU A 82 12.93 6.93 -4.45
N LEU A 83 13.98 6.10 -4.46
CA LEU A 83 15.11 6.26 -3.54
C LEU A 83 15.87 7.57 -3.78
N VAL A 84 16.09 7.96 -5.04
CA VAL A 84 16.75 9.24 -5.38
C VAL A 84 15.96 10.43 -4.81
N ARG A 85 14.63 10.44 -4.95
CA ARG A 85 13.79 11.53 -4.39
C ARG A 85 13.81 11.54 -2.86
N ILE A 86 13.74 10.37 -2.22
CA ILE A 86 13.82 10.25 -0.76
C ILE A 86 15.18 10.75 -0.26
N ALA A 87 16.26 10.38 -0.94
CA ALA A 87 17.61 10.78 -0.59
C ALA A 87 17.81 12.29 -0.74
N ALA A 88 17.31 12.87 -1.85
CA ALA A 88 17.34 14.31 -2.09
C ALA A 88 16.59 15.09 -1.01
N ALA A 89 15.42 14.62 -0.58
CA ALA A 89 14.65 15.26 0.50
C ALA A 89 15.31 15.12 1.89
N LEU A 90 16.24 14.17 2.05
CA LEU A 90 17.02 13.96 3.27
C LEU A 90 18.42 14.59 3.22
N ASP A 91 18.80 15.17 2.07
CA ASP A 91 20.16 15.64 1.80
C ASP A 91 21.22 14.55 2.05
N VAL A 92 20.98 13.35 1.49
CA VAL A 92 21.90 12.21 1.55
C VAL A 92 22.09 11.57 0.17
N GLU A 93 23.11 10.74 0.06
CA GLU A 93 23.37 9.93 -1.13
C GLU A 93 22.37 8.75 -1.20
N ALA A 94 21.86 8.42 -2.40
CA ALA A 94 20.79 7.43 -2.50
C ALA A 94 21.21 6.02 -2.07
N GLY A 95 22.46 5.63 -2.34
CA GLY A 95 23.06 4.39 -1.86
C GLY A 95 23.11 4.30 -0.33
N SER A 96 23.20 5.43 0.38
CA SER A 96 23.20 5.44 1.85
C SER A 96 21.86 5.04 2.48
N LEU A 97 20.79 4.96 1.70
CA LEU A 97 19.50 4.43 2.14
C LEU A 97 19.45 2.88 2.12
N LEU A 98 20.36 2.26 1.37
CA LEU A 98 20.51 0.81 1.35
C LEU A 98 21.20 0.32 2.62
N ILE A 99 20.92 -0.93 3.00
CA ILE A 99 21.60 -1.59 4.10
C ILE A 99 22.34 -2.81 3.59
N ASP A 100 23.56 -3.02 4.09
CA ASP A 100 24.26 -4.26 3.87
C ASP A 100 23.75 -5.30 4.87
N VAL A 101 23.00 -6.29 4.38
CA VAL A 101 22.45 -7.37 5.20
C VAL A 101 23.51 -8.43 5.59
N ASP A 102 24.70 -8.35 5.00
CA ASP A 102 25.84 -9.23 5.30
C ASP A 102 26.86 -8.59 6.24
N ALA A 103 26.66 -7.30 6.56
CA ALA A 103 27.49 -6.62 7.53
C ALA A 103 27.45 -7.37 8.87
N PRO A 104 28.60 -7.66 9.51
CA PRO A 104 28.65 -8.42 10.77
C PRO A 104 27.82 -7.83 11.91
N GLY A 105 27.50 -6.54 11.86
CA GLY A 105 26.67 -5.84 12.84
C GLY A 105 25.19 -5.72 12.47
N PHE A 106 24.75 -6.27 11.33
CA PHE A 106 23.35 -6.25 10.95
C PHE A 106 22.57 -7.35 11.67
N ASP A 107 21.58 -6.94 12.46
CA ASP A 107 20.62 -7.83 13.10
C ASP A 107 19.19 -7.45 12.67
N MET A 108 18.47 -8.41 12.10
CA MET A 108 17.11 -8.20 11.59
C MET A 108 16.12 -7.87 12.71
N ALA A 109 16.27 -8.47 13.89
CA ALA A 109 15.38 -8.23 15.01
C ALA A 109 15.56 -6.82 15.57
N GLN A 110 16.81 -6.38 15.71
CA GLN A 110 17.18 -5.04 16.12
C GLN A 110 16.71 -3.99 15.10
N TRP A 111 16.91 -4.26 13.80
CA TRP A 111 16.42 -3.39 12.73
C TRP A 111 14.89 -3.27 12.76
N PHE A 112 14.18 -4.37 13.03
CA PHE A 112 12.72 -4.40 13.03
C PHE A 112 12.10 -3.83 14.33
N ALA A 113 12.84 -3.82 15.45
CA ALA A 113 12.34 -3.43 16.76
C ALA A 113 11.54 -2.10 16.79
N PRO A 114 11.96 -1.01 16.10
CA PRO A 114 11.20 0.25 16.07
C PRO A 114 9.82 0.15 15.41
N PHE A 115 9.55 -0.91 14.66
CA PHE A 115 8.27 -1.18 14.00
C PHE A 115 7.43 -2.22 14.75
N ALA A 116 8.01 -2.88 15.76
CA ALA A 116 7.31 -3.88 16.56
C ALA A 116 6.27 -3.24 17.50
N GLU A 117 6.54 -2.03 18.02
CA GLU A 117 5.56 -1.27 18.81
C GLU A 117 4.34 -0.91 17.96
N GLY A 118 3.20 -1.56 18.25
CA GLY A 118 1.93 -1.39 17.51
C GLY A 118 1.71 -2.39 16.38
N ALA A 119 2.73 -3.12 15.93
CA ALA A 119 2.55 -4.27 15.06
C ALA A 119 2.27 -5.51 15.92
N ALA A 120 1.02 -5.97 15.95
CA ALA A 120 0.71 -7.28 16.52
C ALA A 120 1.54 -8.33 15.77
N LEU A 121 2.56 -8.87 16.43
CA LEU A 121 3.36 -9.96 15.92
C LEU A 121 2.68 -11.26 16.30
N ASP A 122 2.57 -12.15 15.32
CA ASP A 122 2.12 -13.51 15.57
C ASP A 122 3.18 -14.20 16.43
N ASP A 123 2.73 -14.95 17.44
CA ASP A 123 3.61 -15.92 18.09
C ASP A 123 3.97 -17.06 17.12
N ALA A 124 4.80 -18.00 17.58
CA ALA A 124 5.26 -19.09 16.74
C ALA A 124 4.12 -19.97 16.20
N ASP A 125 3.06 -20.17 16.99
CA ASP A 125 1.93 -21.02 16.64
C ASP A 125 1.00 -20.34 15.64
N GLU A 126 0.71 -19.05 15.83
CA GLU A 126 -0.04 -18.24 14.85
C GLU A 126 0.73 -18.06 13.54
N ALA A 127 2.05 -17.88 13.60
CA ALA A 127 2.89 -17.79 12.41
C ALA A 127 2.92 -19.12 11.64
N ARG A 128 3.00 -20.25 12.37
CA ARG A 128 2.87 -21.60 11.78
C ARG A 128 1.50 -21.79 11.15
N GLY A 129 0.43 -21.43 11.85
CA GLY A 129 -0.94 -21.50 11.34
C GLY A 129 -1.14 -20.69 10.06
N ALA A 130 -0.54 -19.49 9.98
CA ALA A 130 -0.58 -18.66 8.77
C ALA A 130 0.10 -19.33 7.57
N LEU A 131 1.22 -20.04 7.78
CA LEU A 131 1.91 -20.78 6.72
C LEU A 131 1.08 -21.97 6.23
N LEU A 132 0.49 -22.73 7.15
CA LEU A 132 -0.41 -23.83 6.80
C LEU A 132 -1.63 -23.33 6.02
N LEU A 133 -2.23 -22.23 6.47
CA LEU A 133 -3.36 -21.60 5.78
C LEU A 133 -2.97 -21.14 4.37
N ALA A 134 -1.83 -20.47 4.23
CA ALA A 134 -1.31 -20.04 2.93
C ALA A 134 -1.10 -21.22 1.98
N ALA A 135 -0.48 -22.31 2.48
CA ALA A 135 -0.28 -23.53 1.72
C ALA A 135 -1.61 -24.18 1.31
N ALA A 136 -2.59 -24.26 2.23
CA ALA A 136 -3.90 -24.82 1.96
C ALA A 136 -4.71 -24.00 0.93
N VAL A 137 -4.65 -22.67 1.00
CA VAL A 137 -5.29 -21.79 0.00
C VAL A 137 -4.68 -22.03 -1.39
N ARG A 138 -3.35 -22.10 -1.48
CA ARG A 138 -2.66 -22.42 -2.75
C ARG A 138 -3.01 -23.81 -3.26
N ALA A 139 -3.06 -24.81 -2.37
CA ALA A 139 -3.46 -26.17 -2.69
C ALA A 139 -4.88 -26.22 -3.25
N ARG A 140 -5.82 -25.54 -2.60
CA ARG A 140 -7.21 -25.48 -3.03
C ARG A 140 -7.36 -24.87 -4.43
N ARG A 141 -6.61 -23.81 -4.72
CA ARG A 141 -6.59 -23.15 -6.03
C ARG A 141 -5.87 -23.96 -7.10
N ALA A 142 -4.82 -24.68 -6.75
CA ALA A 142 -4.12 -25.57 -7.69
C ALA A 142 -5.00 -26.77 -8.09
N ALA A 143 -5.81 -27.29 -7.16
CA ALA A 143 -6.74 -28.38 -7.43
C ALA A 143 -7.97 -27.95 -8.26
N ASP A 144 -8.28 -26.66 -8.32
CA ASP A 144 -9.40 -26.10 -9.09
C ASP A 144 -8.97 -24.84 -9.85
N PRO A 145 -8.46 -24.98 -11.09
CA PRO A 145 -8.01 -23.84 -11.89
C PRO A 145 -9.10 -22.81 -12.19
N ALA A 146 -10.39 -23.18 -12.11
CA ALA A 146 -11.50 -22.25 -12.31
C ALA A 146 -11.69 -21.32 -11.09
N LEU A 147 -11.11 -21.65 -9.94
CA LEU A 147 -11.15 -20.88 -8.71
C LEU A 147 -10.20 -19.68 -8.75
N THR A 148 -10.52 -18.74 -9.64
CA THR A 148 -9.83 -17.45 -9.80
C THR A 148 -10.06 -16.54 -8.60
N ALA A 149 -9.22 -15.50 -8.44
CA ALA A 149 -9.39 -14.52 -7.36
C ALA A 149 -10.78 -13.83 -7.41
N GLY A 150 -11.31 -13.55 -8.62
CA GLY A 150 -12.64 -12.98 -8.78
C GLY A 150 -13.77 -13.94 -8.40
N LEU A 151 -13.60 -15.24 -8.68
CA LEU A 151 -14.59 -16.25 -8.27
C LEU A 151 -14.55 -16.48 -6.75
N ILE A 152 -13.36 -16.47 -6.15
CA ILE A 152 -13.20 -16.55 -4.69
C ILE A 152 -13.89 -15.36 -4.00
N ASP A 153 -13.76 -14.16 -4.56
CA ASP A 153 -14.44 -12.98 -4.04
C ASP A 153 -15.96 -13.14 -4.13
N THR A 154 -16.49 -13.41 -5.32
CA THR A 154 -17.94 -13.50 -5.53
C THR A 154 -18.60 -14.67 -4.79
N ARG A 155 -17.96 -15.84 -4.72
CA ARG A 155 -18.53 -17.06 -4.11
C ARG A 155 -18.33 -17.14 -2.61
N HIS A 156 -17.19 -16.65 -2.12
CA HIS A 156 -16.80 -16.84 -0.71
C HIS A 156 -16.70 -15.51 0.06
N GLY A 157 -16.59 -14.37 -0.61
CA GLY A 157 -16.45 -13.06 0.01
C GLY A 157 -15.03 -12.78 0.49
N ILE A 158 -14.02 -13.29 -0.22
CA ILE A 158 -12.60 -13.00 0.05
C ILE A 158 -12.08 -12.09 -1.08
N PRO A 159 -11.94 -10.77 -0.84
CA PRO A 159 -11.46 -9.84 -1.86
C PRO A 159 -10.04 -10.20 -2.33
N PRO A 160 -9.67 -9.89 -3.60
CA PRO A 160 -8.35 -10.23 -4.14
C PRO A 160 -7.17 -9.74 -3.30
N VAL A 161 -7.31 -8.56 -2.68
CA VAL A 161 -6.29 -8.01 -1.76
C VAL A 161 -6.15 -8.88 -0.51
N ILE A 162 -7.25 -9.38 0.05
CA ILE A 162 -7.23 -10.25 1.25
C ILE A 162 -6.67 -11.62 0.87
N LEU A 163 -7.09 -12.18 -0.26
CA LEU A 163 -6.57 -13.44 -0.80
C LEU A 163 -5.05 -13.38 -0.98
N SER A 164 -4.53 -12.30 -1.60
CA SER A 164 -3.09 -12.11 -1.77
C SER A 164 -2.33 -12.13 -0.43
N ARG A 165 -2.88 -11.50 0.62
CA ARG A 165 -2.26 -11.47 1.94
C ARG A 165 -2.31 -12.82 2.66
N LEU A 166 -3.39 -13.58 2.47
CA LEU A 166 -3.54 -14.94 2.98
C LEU A 166 -2.51 -15.88 2.33
N GLU A 167 -2.37 -15.82 1.01
CA GLU A 167 -1.39 -16.63 0.28
C GLU A 167 0.04 -16.28 0.68
N ASN A 168 0.32 -15.03 1.04
CA ASN A 168 1.64 -14.63 1.53
C ASN A 168 1.85 -14.84 3.04
N ALA A 169 0.91 -15.52 3.72
CA ALA A 169 0.94 -15.76 5.16
C ALA A 169 1.22 -14.48 5.97
N GLN A 170 0.66 -13.33 5.57
CA GLN A 170 1.09 -12.02 6.09
C GLN A 170 0.78 -11.85 7.59
N LYS A 171 -0.28 -12.51 8.09
CA LYS A 171 -0.66 -12.49 9.50
C LYS A 171 -1.45 -13.74 9.90
N GLY A 172 -1.37 -14.08 11.18
CA GLY A 172 -2.08 -15.16 11.85
C GLY A 172 -3.59 -15.05 11.74
N LEU A 173 -4.25 -16.18 11.96
CA LEU A 173 -5.70 -16.30 11.79
C LEU A 173 -6.44 -15.36 12.76
N ALA A 174 -5.94 -15.24 13.98
CA ALA A 174 -6.52 -14.40 15.04
C ALA A 174 -6.58 -12.90 14.69
N ARG A 175 -5.78 -12.44 13.72
CA ARG A 175 -5.72 -11.03 13.30
C ARG A 175 -6.64 -10.71 12.13
N TRP A 176 -7.35 -11.69 11.59
CA TRP A 176 -8.38 -11.45 10.57
C TRP A 176 -9.70 -11.08 11.23
N ASN A 177 -10.51 -10.28 10.54
CA ASN A 177 -11.84 -9.95 11.04
C ASN A 177 -12.78 -11.16 10.90
N ALA A 178 -13.84 -11.21 11.71
CA ALA A 178 -14.79 -12.31 11.71
C ALA A 178 -15.39 -12.62 10.32
N PRO A 179 -15.72 -11.62 9.46
CA PRO A 179 -16.16 -11.91 8.09
C PRO A 179 -15.15 -12.68 7.24
N THR A 180 -13.85 -12.34 7.35
CA THR A 180 -12.78 -13.04 6.62
C THR A 180 -12.62 -14.47 7.13
N VAL A 181 -12.66 -14.68 8.45
CA VAL A 181 -12.59 -16.03 9.04
C VAL A 181 -13.77 -16.87 8.58
N ALA A 182 -15.00 -16.33 8.61
CA ALA A 182 -16.18 -17.03 8.11
C ALA A 182 -16.08 -17.36 6.60
N ALA A 183 -15.50 -16.47 5.80
CA ALA A 183 -15.24 -16.70 4.38
C ALA A 183 -14.23 -17.83 4.13
N LEU A 184 -13.18 -17.89 4.94
CA LEU A 184 -12.20 -19.00 4.94
C LEU A 184 -12.88 -20.33 5.32
N CYS A 185 -13.71 -20.33 6.36
CA CYS A 185 -14.45 -21.53 6.74
C CYS A 185 -15.33 -22.05 5.60
N ARG A 186 -16.03 -21.16 4.89
CA ARG A 186 -16.79 -21.50 3.68
C ARG A 186 -15.92 -22.02 2.53
N LEU A 187 -14.74 -21.43 2.32
CA LEU A 187 -13.81 -21.87 1.27
C LEU A 187 -13.36 -23.32 1.47
N PHE A 188 -13.12 -23.71 2.72
CA PHE A 188 -12.69 -25.06 3.09
C PHE A 188 -13.83 -26.01 3.48
N GLY A 189 -15.07 -25.52 3.52
CA GLY A 189 -16.25 -26.34 3.88
C GLY A 189 -16.27 -26.78 5.34
N VAL A 190 -15.69 -25.98 6.24
CA VAL A 190 -15.63 -26.25 7.69
C VAL A 190 -16.58 -25.31 8.46
N ALA A 191 -17.00 -25.72 9.65
CA ALA A 191 -18.04 -25.02 10.40
C ALA A 191 -17.56 -23.69 11.03
N ASP A 192 -16.35 -23.68 11.61
CA ASP A 192 -15.84 -22.57 12.41
C ASP A 192 -14.30 -22.50 12.38
N GLU A 193 -13.73 -21.53 13.11
CA GLU A 193 -12.28 -21.31 13.19
C GLU A 193 -11.52 -22.51 13.77
N ALA A 194 -12.09 -23.17 14.79
CA ALA A 194 -11.45 -24.32 15.42
C ALA A 194 -11.38 -25.50 14.45
N ALA A 195 -12.46 -25.76 13.71
CA ALA A 195 -12.51 -26.75 12.65
C ALA A 195 -11.54 -26.41 11.50
N LEU A 196 -11.40 -25.13 11.16
CA LEU A 196 -10.41 -24.69 10.18
C LEU A 196 -8.98 -24.99 10.63
N ARG A 197 -8.62 -24.67 11.88
CA ARG A 197 -7.29 -24.98 12.42
C ARG A 197 -7.01 -26.48 12.42
N ALA A 198 -7.98 -27.28 12.85
CA ALA A 198 -7.87 -28.74 12.83
C ALA A 198 -7.70 -29.30 11.41
N TYR A 199 -8.47 -28.76 10.44
CA TYR A 199 -8.34 -29.11 9.03
C TYR A 199 -6.92 -28.85 8.51
N LEU A 200 -6.35 -27.66 8.77
CA LEU A 200 -5.00 -27.31 8.32
C LEU A 200 -3.93 -28.25 8.88
N VAL A 201 -4.03 -28.64 10.16
CA VAL A 201 -3.11 -29.58 10.80
C VAL A 201 -3.25 -30.97 10.18
N ALA A 202 -4.48 -31.45 9.93
CA ALA A 202 -4.72 -32.75 9.32
C ALA A 202 -4.21 -32.81 7.87
N GLU A 203 -4.40 -31.74 7.08
CA GLU A 203 -3.87 -31.63 5.72
C GLU A 203 -2.34 -31.68 5.70
N HIS A 204 -1.68 -30.98 6.62
CA HIS A 204 -0.22 -31.03 6.77
C HIS A 204 0.27 -32.41 7.20
N ALA A 205 -0.36 -33.02 8.20
CA ALA A 205 -0.01 -34.37 8.66
C ALA A 205 -0.16 -35.43 7.55
N SER A 206 -1.06 -35.21 6.58
CA SER A 206 -1.23 -36.06 5.40
C SER A 206 -0.23 -35.81 4.27
N GLY A 207 0.66 -34.83 4.40
CA GLY A 207 1.65 -34.42 3.38
C GLY A 207 1.09 -33.62 2.20
N ARG A 208 -0.23 -33.36 2.16
CA ARG A 208 -0.88 -32.65 1.04
C ARG A 208 -0.41 -31.20 0.88
N LEU A 209 0.12 -30.60 1.94
CA LEU A 209 0.58 -29.20 1.93
C LEU A 209 2.08 -29.05 1.63
N ASP A 210 2.86 -30.13 1.62
CA ASP A 210 4.33 -30.07 1.65
C ASP A 210 4.92 -29.33 0.44
N GLN A 211 4.43 -29.62 -0.77
CA GLN A 211 4.90 -28.93 -1.98
C GLN A 211 4.62 -27.42 -1.95
N PHE A 212 3.52 -27.01 -1.30
CA PHE A 212 3.13 -25.60 -1.22
C PHE A 212 3.87 -24.88 -0.09
N LEU A 213 4.17 -25.59 1.00
CA LEU A 213 5.03 -25.10 2.08
C LEU A 213 6.46 -24.92 1.59
N ALA A 214 7.00 -25.87 0.82
CA ALA A 214 8.34 -25.79 0.24
C ALA A 214 8.50 -24.60 -0.73
N ALA A 215 7.40 -24.14 -1.35
CA ALA A 215 7.38 -22.97 -2.21
C ALA A 215 7.37 -21.64 -1.42
N ILE A 216 7.11 -21.66 -0.11
CA ILE A 216 7.19 -20.46 0.74
C ILE A 216 8.65 -20.24 1.12
N PRO A 217 9.23 -19.07 0.79
CA PRO A 217 10.63 -18.81 1.12
C PRO A 217 10.85 -18.78 2.63
N GLY A 218 11.77 -19.61 3.10
CA GLY A 218 12.34 -19.51 4.44
C GLY A 218 13.40 -18.41 4.54
N GLU A 219 13.97 -18.24 5.73
CA GLU A 219 14.91 -17.17 6.06
C GLU A 219 16.11 -17.10 5.10
N ALA A 220 16.80 -18.21 4.85
CA ALA A 220 17.96 -18.25 3.98
C ALA A 220 17.63 -17.78 2.54
N GLN A 221 16.45 -18.15 2.04
CA GLN A 221 16.00 -17.76 0.70
C GLN A 221 15.60 -16.28 0.66
N ARG A 222 14.97 -15.77 1.73
CA ARG A 222 14.68 -14.34 1.89
C ARG A 222 15.97 -13.53 1.86
N ILE A 223 16.96 -13.90 2.68
CA ILE A 223 18.27 -13.23 2.74
C ILE A 223 18.93 -13.24 1.36
N ALA A 224 19.02 -14.39 0.69
CA ALA A 224 19.60 -14.48 -0.65
C ALA A 224 18.90 -13.57 -1.67
N ARG A 225 17.56 -13.54 -1.66
CA ARG A 225 16.77 -12.66 -2.53
C ARG A 225 16.99 -11.18 -2.19
N THR A 226 17.04 -10.83 -0.92
CA THR A 226 17.31 -9.47 -0.45
C THR A 226 18.69 -9.01 -0.89
N ARG A 227 19.73 -9.83 -0.76
CA ARG A 227 21.09 -9.55 -1.30
C ARG A 227 21.04 -9.25 -2.79
N GLN A 228 20.45 -10.16 -3.57
CA GLN A 228 20.36 -10.02 -5.03
C GLN A 228 19.64 -8.73 -5.43
N ARG A 229 18.55 -8.40 -4.74
CA ARG A 229 17.74 -7.21 -5.05
C ARG A 229 18.39 -5.91 -4.60
N ILE A 230 19.06 -5.88 -3.45
CA ILE A 230 19.86 -4.73 -3.02
C ILE A 230 21.00 -4.48 -4.02
N ALA A 231 21.74 -5.52 -4.42
CA ALA A 231 22.81 -5.37 -5.41
C ALA A 231 22.30 -4.90 -6.79
N ALA A 232 21.11 -5.36 -7.21
CA ALA A 232 20.47 -4.85 -8.42
C ALA A 232 20.09 -3.37 -8.29
N LEU A 233 19.44 -3.01 -7.19
CA LEU A 233 19.02 -1.64 -6.93
C LEU A 233 20.21 -0.68 -6.78
N ASP A 234 21.30 -1.12 -6.17
CA ASP A 234 22.54 -0.35 -6.06
C ASP A 234 23.18 -0.08 -7.44
N ARG A 235 23.11 -1.04 -8.37
CA ARG A 235 23.50 -0.79 -9.77
C ARG A 235 22.56 0.22 -10.43
N ASP A 236 21.26 0.04 -10.29
CA ASP A 236 20.27 0.96 -10.85
C ASP A 236 20.45 2.39 -10.31
N LEU A 237 20.86 2.55 -9.04
CA LEU A 237 21.18 3.85 -8.44
C LEU A 237 22.46 4.46 -9.03
N ARG A 238 23.52 3.66 -9.19
CA ARG A 238 24.77 4.11 -9.82
C ARG A 238 24.53 4.55 -11.26
N ASP A 239 23.72 3.79 -12.00
CA ASP A 239 23.31 4.15 -13.36
C ASP A 239 22.42 5.39 -13.38
N ALA A 240 21.50 5.54 -12.41
CA ALA A 240 20.68 6.75 -12.27
C ALA A 240 21.49 8.00 -11.90
N THR A 241 22.62 7.86 -11.20
CA THR A 241 23.56 8.96 -10.95
C THR A 241 24.46 9.27 -12.14
N ALA A 242 24.84 8.25 -12.93
CA ALA A 242 25.63 8.42 -14.16
C ALA A 242 24.78 8.99 -15.32
N THR A 243 23.49 8.66 -15.32
CA THR A 243 22.43 9.24 -16.13
C THR A 243 21.52 10.07 -15.24
N ALA A 244 22.11 10.92 -14.38
CA ALA A 244 21.33 11.97 -13.76
C ALA A 244 20.63 12.69 -14.93
N PRO A 245 19.29 12.63 -15.04
CA PRO A 245 18.63 13.47 -16.02
C PRO A 245 19.13 14.88 -15.71
N PRO A 246 19.49 15.67 -16.74
CA PRO A 246 19.87 17.06 -16.50
C PRO A 246 18.84 17.62 -15.52
N GLN A 247 19.29 18.31 -14.47
CA GLN A 247 18.36 19.04 -13.62
C GLN A 247 17.64 20.02 -14.53
N VAL A 248 16.52 19.58 -15.11
CA VAL A 248 15.65 20.41 -15.89
C VAL A 248 15.04 21.29 -14.82
N PRO A 249 15.34 22.60 -14.84
CA PRO A 249 14.70 23.50 -13.89
C PRO A 249 13.19 23.27 -14.00
N PRO A 250 12.49 23.11 -12.87
CA PRO A 250 11.07 22.84 -12.88
C PRO A 250 10.39 23.88 -13.79
N PRO A 251 9.55 23.45 -14.76
CA PRO A 251 8.91 24.38 -15.65
C PRO A 251 8.10 25.38 -14.83
N VAL A 252 8.20 26.65 -15.20
CA VAL A 252 7.47 27.72 -14.54
C VAL A 252 6.15 27.89 -15.26
N LEU A 253 5.04 27.58 -14.59
CA LEU A 253 3.71 27.68 -15.16
C LEU A 253 3.07 29.02 -14.79
N ALA A 254 2.41 29.64 -15.78
CA ALA A 254 1.52 30.76 -15.52
C ALA A 254 0.32 30.30 -14.70
N VAL A 255 -0.04 31.08 -13.69
CA VAL A 255 -1.24 30.85 -12.87
C VAL A 255 -2.41 31.60 -13.49
N TYR A 256 -3.50 30.88 -13.64
CA TYR A 256 -4.81 31.40 -14.02
C TYR A 256 -5.77 31.24 -12.85
N GLY A 257 -6.93 31.89 -12.88
CA GLY A 257 -8.02 31.56 -11.99
C GLY A 257 -8.69 32.79 -11.39
N THR A 258 -9.94 33.01 -11.78
CA THR A 258 -10.87 33.94 -11.13
C THR A 258 -12.15 33.17 -10.80
N PRO A 259 -12.60 33.09 -9.53
CA PRO A 259 -13.88 32.49 -9.21
C PRO A 259 -15.03 33.21 -9.91
N ILE A 260 -15.91 32.47 -10.58
CA ILE A 260 -17.08 33.02 -11.29
C ILE A 260 -18.41 32.46 -10.75
N GLY A 261 -18.39 31.93 -9.52
CA GLY A 261 -19.57 31.40 -8.85
C GLY A 261 -19.96 29.98 -9.27
N GLY A 262 -20.82 29.35 -8.47
CA GLY A 262 -21.27 27.98 -8.71
C GLY A 262 -20.15 26.94 -8.71
N GLY A 263 -19.02 27.20 -8.03
CA GLY A 263 -17.86 26.29 -7.99
C GLY A 263 -16.99 26.30 -9.25
N ARG A 264 -17.22 27.27 -10.15
CA ARG A 264 -16.47 27.43 -11.40
C ARG A 264 -15.36 28.47 -11.26
N ILE A 265 -14.28 28.24 -12.01
CA ILE A 265 -13.10 29.08 -12.06
C ILE A 265 -12.86 29.47 -13.52
N ALA A 266 -12.90 30.77 -13.83
CA ALA A 266 -12.49 31.28 -15.13
C ALA A 266 -10.97 31.24 -15.26
N ARG A 267 -10.47 30.89 -16.45
CA ARG A 267 -9.03 30.89 -16.78
C ARG A 267 -8.51 32.29 -17.09
N THR A 268 -8.70 33.21 -16.15
CA THR A 268 -8.18 34.57 -16.23
C THR A 268 -6.73 34.60 -15.77
N PRO A 269 -5.78 35.20 -16.50
CA PRO A 269 -4.40 35.34 -16.05
C PRO A 269 -4.32 36.11 -14.73
N THR A 270 -3.54 35.61 -13.76
CA THR A 270 -3.33 36.30 -12.49
C THR A 270 -2.06 37.17 -12.48
N GLY A 271 -1.21 37.05 -13.50
CA GLY A 271 0.11 37.69 -13.55
C GLY A 271 1.16 37.01 -12.67
N THR A 272 0.83 35.90 -11.99
CA THR A 272 1.77 35.15 -11.14
C THR A 272 2.21 33.86 -11.82
N THR A 273 3.36 33.34 -11.43
CA THR A 273 3.87 32.04 -11.89
C THR A 273 4.21 31.13 -10.70
N ILE A 274 4.24 29.82 -10.92
CA ILE A 274 4.69 28.83 -9.94
C ILE A 274 5.62 27.80 -10.58
N PRO A 275 6.59 27.23 -9.82
CA PRO A 275 7.30 26.04 -10.27
C PRO A 275 6.35 24.84 -10.33
N ALA A 276 6.53 23.98 -11.33
CA ALA A 276 5.76 22.74 -11.50
C ALA A 276 6.68 21.50 -11.46
N PRO A 277 6.13 20.30 -11.18
CA PRO A 277 6.89 19.07 -11.29
C PRO A 277 7.53 18.92 -12.67
N VAL A 278 8.77 18.45 -12.75
CA VAL A 278 9.50 18.26 -14.04
C VAL A 278 8.82 17.29 -15.01
N THR A 279 7.83 16.54 -14.53
CA THR A 279 7.13 15.52 -15.32
C THR A 279 5.86 16.04 -16.01
N VAL A 280 5.44 17.28 -15.74
CA VAL A 280 4.20 17.82 -16.34
C VAL A 280 4.31 17.90 -17.87
N GLY A 281 3.20 17.62 -18.55
CA GLY A 281 3.10 17.72 -20.00
C GLY A 281 3.27 19.15 -20.52
N PRO A 282 3.61 19.32 -21.80
CA PRO A 282 3.79 20.64 -22.42
C PRO A 282 2.53 21.52 -22.38
N ARG A 283 1.34 20.95 -22.18
CA ARG A 283 0.08 21.68 -22.09
C ARG A 283 -0.37 21.98 -20.66
N ALA A 284 0.45 21.65 -19.66
CA ALA A 284 0.11 21.86 -18.27
C ALA A 284 -0.02 23.35 -17.92
N PHE A 285 -0.92 23.65 -16.98
CA PHE A 285 -1.12 25.01 -16.48
C PHE A 285 -1.55 25.00 -15.02
N ALA A 286 -1.31 26.11 -14.33
CA ALA A 286 -1.68 26.29 -12.94
C ALA A 286 -3.00 27.05 -12.81
N LEU A 287 -3.86 26.62 -11.89
CA LEU A 287 -5.16 27.24 -11.64
C LEU A 287 -5.37 27.51 -10.14
N ARG A 288 -5.64 28.76 -9.78
CA ARG A 288 -6.01 29.18 -8.43
C ARG A 288 -7.50 28.91 -8.19
N THR A 289 -7.83 28.24 -7.08
CA THR A 289 -9.23 27.86 -6.74
C THR A 289 -10.07 29.03 -6.21
N GLY A 290 -9.41 30.00 -5.56
CA GLY A 290 -9.84 31.37 -5.32
C GLY A 290 -10.88 31.69 -4.23
N ALA A 291 -11.75 30.77 -3.77
CA ALA A 291 -12.66 31.12 -2.65
C ALA A 291 -13.32 29.93 -1.91
N ALA A 292 -13.67 28.84 -2.60
CA ALA A 292 -14.42 27.73 -2.02
C ALA A 292 -13.58 26.47 -1.83
N THR A 293 -14.02 25.61 -0.93
CA THR A 293 -13.50 24.24 -0.78
C THR A 293 -13.95 23.40 -1.97
N LEU A 294 -13.08 23.20 -2.96
CA LEU A 294 -13.42 22.49 -4.21
C LEU A 294 -12.88 21.05 -4.24
N GLY A 295 -13.43 20.23 -5.13
CA GLY A 295 -13.06 18.82 -5.30
C GLY A 295 -13.17 18.03 -4.01
N GLY A 296 -12.04 17.48 -3.55
CA GLY A 296 -11.95 16.62 -2.36
C GLY A 296 -11.72 17.35 -1.04
N GLY A 297 -11.90 18.68 -0.99
CA GLY A 297 -11.62 19.45 0.22
C GLY A 297 -10.49 20.48 0.10
N LEU A 298 -10.10 20.87 -1.11
CA LEU A 298 -8.94 21.76 -1.30
C LEU A 298 -9.19 23.14 -0.68
N PRO A 299 -8.24 23.72 0.08
CA PRO A 299 -8.32 25.09 0.55
C PRO A 299 -8.60 26.09 -0.58
N GLY A 300 -9.41 27.12 -0.31
CA GLY A 300 -9.82 28.11 -1.30
C GLY A 300 -8.71 28.97 -1.90
N GLN A 301 -7.47 28.93 -1.36
CA GLN A 301 -6.31 29.62 -1.93
C GLN A 301 -5.30 28.67 -2.60
N SER A 302 -5.67 27.40 -2.74
CA SER A 302 -4.80 26.40 -3.38
C SER A 302 -4.56 26.76 -4.84
N ILE A 303 -3.36 26.45 -5.32
CA ILE A 303 -3.04 26.46 -6.75
C ILE A 303 -2.87 25.02 -7.18
N VAL A 304 -3.74 24.54 -8.07
CA VAL A 304 -3.64 23.20 -8.65
C VAL A 304 -2.89 23.24 -9.97
N ILE A 305 -2.14 22.20 -10.27
CA ILE A 305 -1.49 22.02 -11.57
C ILE A 305 -2.28 20.97 -12.34
N ALA A 306 -2.91 21.41 -13.43
CA ALA A 306 -3.66 20.57 -14.33
C ALA A 306 -2.79 20.18 -15.53
N ASP A 307 -2.84 18.91 -15.93
CA ASP A 307 -2.07 18.36 -17.04
C ASP A 307 -3.01 17.72 -18.06
N PRO A 308 -3.35 18.43 -19.16
CA PRO A 308 -4.18 17.90 -20.24
C PRO A 308 -3.58 16.70 -20.99
N ASP A 309 -2.28 16.44 -20.82
CA ASP A 309 -1.61 15.31 -21.46
C ASP A 309 -1.69 14.04 -20.59
N ARG A 310 -2.40 14.09 -19.45
CA ARG A 310 -2.61 12.96 -18.55
C ARG A 310 -4.09 12.69 -18.27
N PRO A 311 -4.51 11.40 -18.29
CA PRO A 311 -5.87 11.04 -17.93
C PRO A 311 -6.11 11.19 -16.43
N ALA A 312 -7.33 11.58 -16.06
CA ALA A 312 -7.78 11.54 -14.67
C ALA A 312 -7.85 10.08 -14.18
N LEU A 313 -7.51 9.85 -12.91
CA LEU A 313 -7.48 8.51 -12.32
C LEU A 313 -8.36 8.45 -11.07
N ALA A 314 -8.93 7.27 -10.84
CA ALA A 314 -9.68 6.92 -9.63
C ALA A 314 -8.90 7.28 -8.35
N GLY A 315 -9.57 7.95 -7.41
CA GLY A 315 -8.97 8.43 -6.16
C GLY A 315 -8.14 9.71 -6.30
N GLY A 316 -8.03 10.26 -7.51
CA GLY A 316 -7.38 11.53 -7.79
C GLY A 316 -8.35 12.71 -7.87
N LEU A 317 -7.86 13.82 -8.41
CA LEU A 317 -8.64 15.00 -8.75
C LEU A 317 -8.59 15.23 -10.27
N ALA A 318 -9.69 15.74 -10.81
CA ALA A 318 -9.80 16.15 -12.20
C ALA A 318 -10.15 17.62 -12.30
N LEU A 319 -9.63 18.27 -13.32
CA LEU A 319 -10.10 19.58 -13.77
C LEU A 319 -10.96 19.35 -15.02
N VAL A 320 -12.23 19.74 -14.92
CA VAL A 320 -13.22 19.58 -15.98
C VAL A 320 -13.57 20.94 -16.56
N ARG A 321 -13.49 21.09 -17.87
CA ARG A 321 -13.98 22.26 -18.59
C ARG A 321 -15.51 22.26 -18.54
N ASP A 322 -16.08 23.35 -18.04
CA ASP A 322 -17.53 23.50 -17.90
C ASP A 322 -17.99 24.74 -18.66
N GLY A 323 -18.66 24.52 -19.80
CA GLY A 323 -19.30 25.57 -20.59
C GLY A 323 -20.77 25.81 -20.24
N THR A 324 -21.30 25.20 -19.17
CA THR A 324 -22.73 25.26 -18.82
C THR A 324 -23.06 26.44 -17.89
N GLY A 325 -24.28 26.96 -18.00
CA GLY A 325 -24.83 28.04 -17.14
C GLY A 325 -24.36 29.44 -17.54
N ASP A 326 -24.38 30.38 -16.58
CA ASP A 326 -24.07 31.81 -16.79
C ASP A 326 -22.55 32.10 -16.97
N VAL A 327 -21.83 31.26 -17.73
CA VAL A 327 -20.44 31.57 -18.09
C VAL A 327 -20.46 32.66 -19.17
N PRO A 328 -19.76 33.80 -18.98
CA PRO A 328 -19.71 34.85 -20.00
C PRO A 328 -19.16 34.30 -21.33
N GLU A 329 -19.71 34.78 -22.44
CA GLU A 329 -19.29 34.36 -23.78
C GLU A 329 -17.78 34.56 -23.97
N GLY A 330 -17.10 33.54 -24.48
CA GLY A 330 -15.64 33.56 -24.68
C GLY A 330 -14.79 33.28 -23.44
N VAL A 331 -15.38 33.00 -22.27
CA VAL A 331 -14.64 32.66 -21.05
C VAL A 331 -14.49 31.15 -20.90
N GLU A 332 -13.25 30.65 -20.81
CA GLU A 332 -12.99 29.27 -20.41
C GLU A 332 -13.21 29.11 -18.90
N ALA A 333 -14.18 28.27 -18.52
CA ALA A 333 -14.50 27.98 -17.14
C ALA A 333 -14.22 26.51 -16.79
N TYR A 334 -13.77 26.28 -15.56
CA TYR A 334 -13.36 24.98 -15.08
C TYR A 334 -13.95 24.65 -13.71
N ARG A 335 -14.11 23.35 -13.43
CA ARG A 335 -14.44 22.80 -12.11
C ARG A 335 -13.37 21.83 -11.66
N VAL A 336 -13.09 21.85 -10.36
CA VAL A 336 -12.23 20.85 -9.71
C VAL A 336 -13.10 19.80 -9.05
N LEU A 337 -12.94 18.54 -9.46
CA LEU A 337 -13.76 17.41 -9.02
C LEU A 337 -12.88 16.30 -8.43
N SER A 338 -13.39 15.62 -7.41
CA SER A 338 -12.86 14.33 -6.96
C SER A 338 -13.24 13.24 -7.93
N VAL A 339 -12.33 12.31 -8.20
CA VAL A 339 -12.55 11.20 -9.12
C VAL A 339 -12.83 9.92 -8.33
N ALA A 340 -14.01 9.35 -8.51
CA ALA A 340 -14.38 8.04 -8.01
C ALA A 340 -14.68 7.09 -9.17
N VAL A 341 -14.87 5.82 -8.83
CA VAL A 341 -15.32 4.78 -9.75
C VAL A 341 -16.69 4.33 -9.28
N ASP A 342 -17.64 4.27 -10.19
CA ASP A 342 -18.97 3.75 -9.89
C ASP A 342 -18.97 2.22 -9.78
N ARG A 343 -20.15 1.62 -9.56
CA ARG A 343 -20.26 0.15 -9.45
C ARG A 343 -19.98 -0.60 -10.75
N ALA A 344 -20.07 0.08 -11.90
CA ALA A 344 -19.82 -0.47 -13.22
C ALA A 344 -18.35 -0.32 -13.67
N GLY A 345 -17.52 0.38 -12.89
CA GLY A 345 -16.13 0.63 -13.24
C GLY A 345 -15.91 1.94 -14.00
N ALA A 346 -16.95 2.77 -14.19
CA ALA A 346 -16.86 4.03 -14.90
C ALA A 346 -16.39 5.17 -13.99
N LEU A 347 -15.65 6.12 -14.54
CA LEU A 347 -15.15 7.29 -13.81
C LEU A 347 -16.25 8.32 -13.57
N GLN A 348 -16.41 8.71 -12.31
CA GLN A 348 -17.33 9.75 -11.86
C GLN A 348 -16.56 10.89 -11.21
N GLY A 349 -16.90 12.13 -11.58
CA GLY A 349 -16.39 13.35 -11.00
C GLY A 349 -17.42 13.96 -10.06
N TYR A 350 -17.02 14.33 -8.85
CA TYR A 350 -17.94 14.97 -7.89
C TYR A 350 -17.28 16.09 -7.07
N SER A 351 -18.09 17.07 -6.65
CA SER A 351 -17.74 18.07 -5.64
C SER A 351 -18.88 18.22 -4.64
N LEU A 352 -18.55 18.53 -3.38
CA LEU A 352 -19.55 18.68 -2.32
C LEU A 352 -20.04 20.13 -2.15
N ASN A 353 -19.17 21.11 -2.40
CA ASN A 353 -19.46 22.52 -2.15
C ASN A 353 -18.96 23.41 -3.31
N PRO A 354 -19.83 23.80 -4.25
CA PRO A 354 -21.22 23.34 -4.40
C PRO A 354 -21.31 21.88 -4.85
N ALA A 355 -22.46 21.26 -4.57
CA ALA A 355 -22.76 19.90 -5.03
C ALA A 355 -22.78 19.87 -6.56
N TYR A 356 -22.00 18.96 -7.14
CA TYR A 356 -21.94 18.74 -8.58
C TYR A 356 -21.44 17.32 -8.84
N ASP A 357 -22.06 16.63 -9.79
CA ASP A 357 -21.73 15.28 -10.19
C ASP A 357 -21.76 15.17 -11.71
N VAL A 358 -20.78 14.46 -12.29
CA VAL A 358 -20.72 14.22 -13.74
C VAL A 358 -20.03 12.88 -14.02
N ALA A 359 -20.52 12.15 -15.03
CA ALA A 359 -19.84 10.97 -15.55
C ALA A 359 -18.66 11.41 -16.42
N LEU A 360 -17.43 11.23 -15.95
CA LEU A 360 -16.22 11.72 -16.64
C LEU A 360 -16.01 10.99 -17.97
N ASP A 361 -16.33 9.70 -18.03
CA ASP A 361 -16.21 8.89 -19.26
C ASP A 361 -17.18 9.32 -20.37
N SER A 362 -18.20 10.13 -20.04
CA SER A 362 -19.14 10.69 -21.02
C SER A 362 -18.69 12.03 -21.61
N LEU A 363 -17.65 12.63 -21.03
CA LEU A 363 -17.14 13.92 -21.47
C LEU A 363 -16.08 13.75 -22.57
N PRO A 364 -15.92 14.72 -23.49
CA PRO A 364 -14.80 14.74 -24.41
C PRO A 364 -13.47 14.70 -23.65
N ALA A 365 -12.52 13.88 -24.11
CA ALA A 365 -11.21 13.78 -23.47
C ALA A 365 -10.45 15.12 -23.39
N ALA A 366 -10.74 16.07 -24.29
CA ALA A 366 -10.16 17.41 -24.27
C ALA A 366 -10.69 18.30 -23.11
N ASP A 367 -11.83 17.93 -22.53
CA ASP A 367 -12.50 18.67 -21.47
C ASP A 367 -12.21 18.12 -20.07
N VAL A 368 -11.46 17.02 -19.96
CA VAL A 368 -11.11 16.39 -18.69
C VAL A 368 -9.60 16.23 -18.61
N CYS A 369 -8.98 16.77 -17.57
CA CYS A 369 -7.55 16.60 -17.35
C CYS A 369 -7.22 16.27 -15.89
N ALA A 370 -6.10 15.57 -15.69
CA ALA A 370 -5.64 15.21 -14.35
C ALA A 370 -5.12 16.45 -13.62
N ILE A 371 -5.44 16.57 -12.33
CA ILE A 371 -4.69 17.44 -11.43
C ILE A 371 -3.54 16.61 -10.84
N VAL A 372 -2.32 17.01 -11.17
CA VAL A 372 -1.10 16.25 -10.87
C VAL A 372 -0.36 16.74 -9.63
N ALA A 373 -0.64 17.97 -9.20
CA ALA A 373 -0.09 18.55 -7.99
C ALA A 373 -1.01 19.65 -7.46
N ALA A 374 -0.89 19.93 -6.17
CA ALA A 374 -1.50 21.08 -5.51
C ALA A 374 -0.45 21.78 -4.65
N CYS A 375 -0.39 23.10 -4.78
CA CYS A 375 0.46 23.98 -4.00
C CYS A 375 -0.40 24.78 -3.01
N PHE A 376 0.08 24.89 -1.78
CA PHE A 376 -0.57 25.62 -0.70
C PHE A 376 0.35 26.78 -0.31
N PRO A 377 0.22 27.94 -0.98
CA PRO A 377 1.04 29.11 -0.70
C PRO A 377 0.73 29.76 0.65
#